data_AF-A0AA40V9T4-F1
#
_entry.id   AF-A0AA40V9T4-F1
#
_cell.length_a   1.000
_cell.length_b   1.000
_cell.length_c   1.000
_cell.angle_alpha   90.00
_cell.angle_beta   90.00
_cell.angle_gamma   90.00
#
_symmetry.space_group_name_H-M   'P 1'
#
loop_
_entity.id
_entity.type
_entity.pdbx_description
1 polymer ?
#
loop_
_entity_poly.entity_id
_entity_poly.type
_entity_poly.pdbx_seq_one_letter_code
_entity_poly.pdbx_strand_id
1 'polypeptide(L)' 'MTNIKTYNAISAKGLNYLTTHGYEIDTTEEPKAILLRSQNLHQETIADSVRAVVRAGAGFNNIPVDE' A
#
# COMPACT_ATOMS: atom_id res chain seq x y z
N MET A 1 -14.82 -0.99 6.57
CA MET A 1 -13.90 0.11 6.22
C MET A 1 -12.74 -0.48 5.43
N THR A 2 -12.13 0.30 4.54
CA THR A 2 -11.05 -0.19 3.67
C THR A 2 -9.72 0.11 4.34
N ASN A 3 -9.03 -0.94 4.78
CA ASN A 3 -7.69 -0.81 5.34
C ASN A 3 -6.61 -0.83 4.26
N ILE A 4 -5.60 0.01 4.43
CA ILE A 4 -4.41 0.11 3.59
C ILE A 4 -3.19 -0.22 4.44
N LYS A 5 -2.43 -1.23 4.02
CA LYS A 5 -1.10 -1.52 4.58
C LYS A 5 -0.08 -0.58 3.98
N THR A 6 0.78 0.01 4.81
CA THR A 6 1.86 0.87 4.32
C THR A 6 3.22 0.21 4.45
N TYR A 7 4.10 0.50 3.49
CA TYR A 7 5.51 0.16 3.59
C TYR A 7 6.38 1.40 3.37
N ASN A 8 7.45 1.48 4.18
CA ASN A 8 8.38 2.60 4.26
C ASN A 8 7.72 3.90 4.78
N ALA A 9 8.51 4.97 4.86
CA ALA A 9 7.99 6.29 5.22
C ALA A 9 7.12 6.84 4.08
N ILE A 10 5.84 7.05 4.38
CA ILE A 10 4.87 7.75 3.54
C ILE A 10 4.60 9.14 4.14
N SER A 11 4.43 10.15 3.28
CA SER A 11 4.15 11.51 3.74
C SER A 11 2.86 11.58 4.55
N ALA A 12 2.93 12.23 5.73
CA ALA A 12 1.76 12.49 6.56
C ALA A 12 0.64 13.22 5.81
N LYS A 13 0.98 14.10 4.85
CA LYS A 13 -0.03 14.78 4.01
C LYS A 13 -0.85 13.78 3.19
N GLY A 14 -0.21 12.77 2.62
CA GLY A 14 -0.89 11.72 1.84
C GLY A 14 -1.73 10.80 2.70
N LEU A 15 -1.20 10.38 3.86
CA LEU A 15 -1.94 9.56 4.81
C LEU A 15 -3.17 10.29 5.37
N ASN A 16 -3.02 11.57 5.73
CA ASN A 16 -4.12 12.41 6.21
C ASN A 16 -5.22 12.56 5.16
N TYR A 17 -4.87 12.65 3.87
CA TYR A 17 -5.85 12.64 2.80
C TYR A 17 -6.66 11.34 2.81
N LEU A 18 -6.00 10.19 2.88
CA LEU A 18 -6.67 8.88 2.92
C LEU A 18 -7.57 8.74 4.15
N THR A 19 -7.07 9.07 5.35
CA THR A 19 -7.87 8.95 6.58
C THR A 19 -9.08 9.88 6.59
N THR A 20 -8.95 11.11 6.06
CA THR A 20 -10.08 12.05 5.90
C THR A 20 -11.16 11.50 4.96
N HIS A 21 -10.79 10.60 4.03
CA HIS A 21 -11.72 9.95 3.10
C HIS A 21 -12.19 8.58 3.60
N GLY A 22 -11.99 8.26 4.89
CA GLY A 22 -12.55 7.05 5.52
C GLY A 22 -11.73 5.78 5.29
N TYR A 23 -10.48 5.89 4.83
CA TYR A 23 -9.55 4.76 4.82
C TYR A 23 -8.87 4.60 6.17
N GLU A 24 -8.66 3.35 6.56
CA GLU A 24 -7.85 3.01 7.74
C GLU A 24 -6.44 2.65 7.30
N ILE A 25 -5.44 2.99 8.11
CA ILE A 25 -4.03 2.77 7.80
C ILE A 25 -3.46 1.80 8.82
N ASP A 26 -2.93 0.66 8.37
CA ASP A 26 -2.21 -0.32 9.20
C ASP A 26 -2.99 -0.83 10.45
N THR A 27 -4.32 -0.95 10.36
CA THR A 27 -5.20 -1.42 11.45
C THR A 27 -5.49 -2.92 11.42
N THR A 28 -5.12 -3.63 10.35
CA THR A 28 -5.36 -5.07 10.19
C THR A 28 -4.27 -5.73 9.35
N GLU A 29 -4.10 -7.04 9.55
CA GLU A 29 -3.20 -7.91 8.77
C GLU A 29 -3.87 -8.45 7.49
N GLU A 30 -5.15 -8.15 7.27
CA GLU A 30 -5.90 -8.46 6.04
C GLU A 30 -6.27 -7.17 5.27
N PRO A 31 -5.28 -6.42 4.75
CA PRO A 31 -5.51 -5.15 4.10
C PRO A 31 -6.21 -5.33 2.75
N LYS A 32 -6.97 -4.32 2.34
CA LYS A 32 -7.58 -4.27 1.00
C LYS A 32 -6.69 -3.59 -0.04
N ALA A 33 -5.69 -2.84 0.40
CA ALA A 33 -4.72 -2.22 -0.49
C ALA A 33 -3.34 -2.12 0.17
N ILE A 34 -2.31 -2.00 -0.66
CA ILE A 34 -0.93 -1.72 -0.24
C ILE A 34 -0.51 -0.36 -0.79
N LEU A 35 0.05 0.50 0.07
CA LEU A 35 0.70 1.75 -0.31
C LEU A 35 2.18 1.70 0.07
N LEU A 36 3.07 1.76 -0.92
CA LEU A 36 4.51 1.62 -0.70
C LEU A 36 5.32 2.73 -1.36
N ARG A 37 6.61 2.84 -0.99
CA ARG A 37 7.56 3.73 -1.69
C ARG A 37 8.67 2.94 -2.40
N SER A 38 9.47 2.22 -1.63
CA SER A 38 10.68 1.53 -2.10
C SER A 38 10.78 0.07 -1.66
N GLN A 39 9.80 -0.44 -0.89
CA GLN A 39 9.72 -1.84 -0.49
C GLN A 39 9.71 -2.74 -1.71
N ASN A 40 10.45 -3.84 -1.64
CA ASN A 40 10.47 -4.85 -2.69
C ASN A 40 9.36 -5.88 -2.42
N LEU A 41 8.27 -5.82 -3.18
CA LEU A 41 7.14 -6.74 -3.04
C LEU A 41 7.37 -8.09 -3.71
N HIS A 42 8.43 -8.28 -4.50
CA HIS A 42 8.78 -9.59 -5.06
C HIS A 42 9.14 -10.62 -3.98
N GLN A 43 9.46 -10.17 -2.77
CA GLN A 43 9.85 -11.01 -1.64
C GLN A 43 8.76 -11.10 -0.56
N GLU A 44 7.62 -10.44 -0.77
CA GLU A 44 6.53 -10.35 0.20
C GLU A 44 5.38 -11.24 -0.23
N THR A 45 4.69 -11.83 0.75
CA THR A 45 3.41 -12.49 0.48
C THR A 45 2.32 -11.43 0.40
N ILE A 46 1.67 -11.29 -0.75
CA ILE A 46 0.53 -10.39 -0.94
C ILE A 46 -0.73 -11.15 -0.54
N ALA A 47 -1.47 -10.64 0.45
CA ALA A 47 -2.72 -11.25 0.88
C ALA A 47 -3.78 -11.24 -0.22
N ASP A 48 -4.58 -12.31 -0.34
CA ASP A 48 -5.66 -12.43 -1.33
C ASP A 48 -6.74 -11.34 -1.21
N SER A 49 -6.82 -10.70 -0.04
CA SER A 49 -7.70 -9.58 0.25
C SER A 49 -7.29 -8.29 -0.46
N VAL A 50 -6.05 -8.19 -0.94
CA VAL A 50 -5.49 -7.01 -1.62
C VAL A 50 -6.10 -6.86 -3.01
N ARG A 51 -6.69 -5.69 -3.26
CA ARG A 51 -7.31 -5.31 -4.54
C ARG A 51 -6.52 -4.26 -5.31
N ALA A 52 -5.62 -3.54 -4.63
CA ALA A 52 -4.83 -2.49 -5.23
C ALA A 52 -3.45 -2.38 -4.59
N VAL A 53 -2.44 -2.12 -5.42
CA VAL A 53 -1.07 -1.79 -4.99
C VAL A 53 -0.73 -0.42 -5.57
N VAL A 54 -0.32 0.51 -4.72
CA VAL A 54 -0.01 1.90 -5.09
C VAL A 54 1.40 2.22 -4.67
N ARG A 55 2.23 2.71 -5.60
CA ARG A 55 3.57 3.21 -5.29
C ARG A 55 3.63 4.73 -5.28
N ALA A 56 4.15 5.28 -4.20
CA ALA A 56 4.53 6.69 -4.08
C ALA A 56 5.88 6.94 -4.78
N GLY A 57 5.86 6.97 -6.12
CA GLY A 57 7.06 7.19 -6.95
C GLY A 57 6.79 6.95 -8.43
N ALA A 58 7.80 7.19 -9.27
CA ALA A 58 7.65 7.15 -10.74
C ALA A 58 7.80 5.75 -11.38
N GLY A 59 8.60 4.86 -10.79
CA GLY A 59 8.82 3.50 -11.31
C GLY A 59 8.00 2.45 -10.57
N PHE A 60 8.02 1.19 -11.04
CA PHE A 60 7.33 0.05 -10.42
C PHE A 60 8.18 -1.23 -10.33
N ASN A 61 9.49 -1.18 -10.61
CA ASN A 61 10.38 -2.35 -10.64
C ASN A 61 10.39 -3.21 -9.35
N ASN A 62 9.89 -2.66 -8.25
CA ASN A 62 9.76 -3.30 -6.94
C ASN A 62 8.37 -3.91 -6.69
N ILE A 63 7.50 -3.94 -7.70
CA ILE A 63 6.16 -4.51 -7.65
C ILE A 63 6.12 -5.71 -8.61
N PRO A 64 5.61 -6.89 -8.19
CA PRO A 64 5.45 -8.04 -9.06
C PRO A 64 4.28 -7.80 -10.01
N VAL A 65 4.57 -7.21 -11.16
CA VAL A 65 3.63 -7.11 -12.28
C VAL A 65 4.12 -8.03 -13.38
N ASP A 66 3.21 -8.79 -13.96
CA ASP A 66 3.47 -9.51 -15.20
C ASP A 66 3.49 -8.48 -16.35
N GLU A 67 4.44 -8.60 -17.27
CA GLU A 67 4.53 -7.75 -18.49
C GLU A 67 3.46 -8.09 -19.52
#